data_AF-A0A151A0B5-F1
#
_entry.id   AF-A0A151A0B5-F1
#
_cell.length_a   1.000
_cell.length_b   1.000
_cell.length_c   1.000
_cell.angle_alpha   90.00
_cell.angle_beta   90.00
_cell.angle_gamma   90.00
#
_symmetry.space_group_name_H-M   'P 1'
#
loop_
_entity.id
_entity.type
_entity.pdbx_description
1 polymer ?
#
loop_
_entity_poly.entity_id
_entity_poly.type
_entity_poly.pdbx_seq_one_letter_code
_entity_poly.pdbx_strand_id
1 'polypeptide(L)'
;MLLSFFLVPLVYASFAAVVAFAIAPLQYLKIIRQETASSYSSIFFCAFEKGGAAIGIFFGGAIPYVTMNFLANLSFGFSDRISEIVLPVQYGILVGIFVRAFLGGAIETLFTIYPEVREIVRNKGDLAVGKGRVLSILFPAFLRNSVAWLGATSSYEISTRLFLSLDKSLFLSVVLGLVFGVISIPLDVLVTQNCAAREELPLLRRVLLVATDSSSKFFLGSTIRILQISIYTAVTVSTTFILRYFGI
;
A
#
# COMPACT_ATOMS: atom_id res chain seq x y z
N MET A 1 0.25 -11.46 26.98
CA MET A 1 -0.32 -10.15 26.57
C MET A 1 0.69 -9.27 25.84
N LEU A 2 1.81 -8.85 26.43
CA LEU A 2 2.85 -8.07 25.71
C LEU A 2 3.56 -8.88 24.61
N LEU A 3 3.81 -10.17 24.85
CA LEU A 3 4.43 -11.03 23.83
C LEU A 3 3.50 -11.19 22.61
N SER A 4 2.22 -11.50 22.80
CA SER A 4 1.23 -11.58 21.72
C SER A 4 0.95 -10.24 21.05
N PHE A 5 1.09 -9.12 21.78
CA PHE A 5 0.98 -7.75 21.26
C PHE A 5 2.01 -7.43 20.17
N PHE A 6 3.25 -7.90 20.32
CA PHE A 6 4.30 -7.68 19.32
C PHE A 6 4.45 -8.84 18.33
N LEU A 7 4.28 -10.09 18.81
CA LEU A 7 4.57 -11.28 18.01
C LEU A 7 3.60 -11.44 16.84
N VAL A 8 2.29 -11.20 17.04
CA VAL A 8 1.29 -11.37 15.98
C VAL A 8 1.52 -10.34 14.84
N PRO A 9 1.59 -9.01 15.11
CA PRO A 9 1.94 -8.05 14.06
C PRO A 9 3.29 -8.32 13.41
N LEU A 10 4.29 -8.79 14.16
CA LEU A 10 5.61 -9.13 13.64
C LEU A 10 5.56 -10.31 12.67
N VAL A 11 4.74 -11.33 12.94
CA VAL A 11 4.56 -12.46 12.02
C VAL A 11 3.92 -11.99 10.71
N TYR A 12 2.83 -11.22 10.77
CA TYR A 12 2.22 -10.65 9.57
C TYR A 12 3.21 -9.76 8.79
N ALA A 13 3.96 -8.90 9.48
CA ALA A 13 4.97 -8.05 8.87
C ALA A 13 6.09 -8.86 8.19
N SER A 14 6.51 -9.97 8.80
CA SER A 14 7.54 -10.86 8.24
C SER A 14 7.06 -11.59 6.98
N PHE A 15 5.85 -12.15 7.00
CA PHE A 15 5.27 -12.76 5.79
C PHE A 15 5.06 -11.73 4.67
N ALA A 16 4.58 -10.54 5.01
CA ALA A 16 4.44 -9.45 4.05
C ALA A 16 5.78 -9.01 3.45
N ALA A 17 6.86 -9.01 4.24
CA ALA A 17 8.21 -8.71 3.78
C ALA A 17 8.72 -9.75 2.76
N VAL A 18 8.53 -11.05 3.04
CA VAL A 18 8.90 -12.13 2.11
C VAL A 18 8.14 -12.01 0.80
N VAL A 19 6.82 -11.78 0.88
CA VAL A 19 5.95 -11.60 -0.29
C VAL A 19 6.35 -10.36 -1.08
N ALA A 20 6.65 -9.25 -0.39
CA ALA A 20 7.13 -8.02 -1.02
C ALA A 20 8.41 -8.27 -1.83
N PHE A 21 9.34 -9.06 -1.30
CA PHE A 21 10.55 -9.43 -2.04
C PHE A 21 10.21 -10.23 -3.30
N ALA A 22 9.34 -11.23 -3.19
CA ALA A 22 8.95 -12.08 -4.31
C ALA A 22 8.24 -11.29 -5.44
N ILE A 23 7.44 -10.29 -5.09
CA ILE A 23 6.70 -9.47 -6.07
C ILE A 23 7.40 -8.16 -6.44
N ALA A 24 8.61 -7.90 -5.95
CA ALA A 24 9.38 -6.70 -6.26
C ALA A 24 9.53 -6.42 -7.78
N PRO A 25 9.71 -7.44 -8.66
CA PRO A 25 9.71 -7.22 -10.10
C PRO A 25 8.40 -6.63 -10.64
N LEU A 26 7.26 -7.05 -10.10
CA LEU A 26 5.95 -6.49 -10.47
C LEU A 26 5.84 -5.04 -10.01
N GLN A 27 6.35 -4.73 -8.81
CA GLN A 27 6.36 -3.37 -8.29
C GLN A 27 7.19 -2.44 -9.21
N TYR A 28 8.34 -2.88 -9.71
CA TYR A 28 9.11 -2.14 -10.71
C TYR A 28 8.27 -1.87 -11.97
N LEU A 29 7.65 -2.90 -12.56
CA LEU A 29 6.81 -2.78 -13.75
C LEU A 29 5.64 -1.80 -13.53
N LYS A 30 5.04 -1.82 -12.32
CA LYS A 30 3.96 -0.89 -11.94
C LYS A 30 4.44 0.56 -11.97
N ILE A 31 5.58 0.86 -11.34
CA ILE A 31 6.12 2.22 -11.24
C ILE A 31 6.48 2.76 -12.62
N ILE A 32 7.18 1.98 -13.44
CA ILE A 32 7.55 2.42 -14.79
C ILE A 32 6.31 2.63 -15.65
N ARG A 33 5.28 1.77 -15.52
CA ARG A 33 3.99 1.94 -16.21
C ARG A 33 3.29 3.23 -15.80
N GLN A 34 3.28 3.56 -14.51
CA GLN A 34 2.68 4.77 -13.96
C GLN A 34 3.41 6.04 -14.41
N GLU A 35 4.73 5.96 -14.60
CA GLU A 35 5.55 7.08 -15.05
C GLU A 35 5.48 7.31 -16.57
N THR A 36 5.65 6.24 -17.35
CA THR A 36 5.89 6.34 -18.80
C THR A 36 4.65 6.11 -19.65
N ALA A 37 3.61 5.50 -19.09
CA ALA A 37 2.49 4.97 -19.86
C ALA A 37 2.89 4.01 -21.02
N SER A 38 4.05 3.34 -20.92
CA SER A 38 4.45 2.23 -21.81
C SER A 38 3.73 0.92 -21.47
N SER A 39 3.61 -0.03 -22.41
CA SER A 39 3.01 -1.34 -22.11
C SER A 39 3.91 -2.20 -21.20
N TYR A 40 3.32 -3.12 -20.43
CA TYR A 40 4.11 -3.99 -19.54
C TYR A 40 5.14 -4.84 -20.29
N SER A 41 4.79 -5.35 -21.48
CA SER A 41 5.71 -6.11 -22.33
C SER A 41 6.88 -5.25 -22.78
N SER A 42 6.63 -4.02 -23.23
CA SER A 42 7.68 -3.09 -23.65
C SER A 42 8.64 -2.76 -22.50
N ILE A 43 8.12 -2.51 -21.30
CA ILE A 43 8.95 -2.25 -20.11
C ILE A 43 9.82 -3.47 -19.79
N PHE A 44 9.22 -4.67 -19.81
CA PHE A 44 9.92 -5.92 -19.53
C PHE A 44 11.06 -6.17 -20.52
N PHE A 45 10.79 -6.12 -21.82
CA PHE A 45 11.81 -6.33 -22.85
C PHE A 45 12.91 -5.27 -22.79
N CYS A 46 12.56 -3.99 -22.59
CA CYS A 46 13.55 -2.93 -22.44
C CYS A 46 14.48 -3.17 -21.23
N ALA A 47 13.94 -3.66 -20.10
CA ALA A 47 14.75 -4.00 -18.92
C ALA A 47 15.64 -5.23 -19.16
N PHE A 48 15.17 -6.22 -19.93
CA PHE A 48 15.93 -7.42 -20.28
C PHE A 48 17.05 -7.14 -21.30
N GLU A 49 16.81 -6.28 -22.28
CA GLU A 49 17.77 -5.91 -23.33
C GLU A 49 18.97 -5.12 -22.78
N LYS A 50 18.85 -4.51 -21.60
CA LYS A 50 19.98 -3.82 -20.94
C LYS A 50 21.14 -4.76 -20.50
N GLY A 51 21.03 -6.08 -20.71
CA GLY A 51 22.14 -7.05 -20.69
C GLY A 51 22.77 -7.32 -19.32
N GLY A 52 22.70 -8.56 -18.82
CA GLY A 52 23.39 -9.04 -17.60
C GLY A 52 22.93 -8.44 -16.26
N ALA A 53 22.32 -7.25 -16.27
CA ALA A 53 21.88 -6.48 -15.10
C ALA A 53 20.36 -6.51 -14.88
N ALA A 54 19.59 -7.31 -15.65
CA ALA A 54 18.13 -7.36 -15.57
C ALA A 54 17.63 -7.63 -14.14
N ILE A 55 18.25 -8.57 -13.42
CA ILE A 55 17.94 -8.85 -12.01
C ILE A 55 18.16 -7.59 -11.15
N GLY A 56 19.27 -6.88 -11.36
CA GLY A 56 19.57 -5.63 -10.65
C GLY A 56 18.55 -4.52 -10.92
N ILE A 57 17.97 -4.49 -12.13
CA ILE A 57 16.92 -3.53 -12.49
C ILE A 57 15.61 -3.88 -11.79
N PHE A 58 15.12 -5.13 -11.92
CA PHE A 58 13.84 -5.55 -11.32
C PHE A 58 13.84 -5.52 -9.79
N PHE A 59 15.01 -5.72 -9.17
CA PHE A 59 15.18 -5.72 -7.72
C PHE A 59 15.84 -4.45 -7.17
N GLY A 60 16.07 -3.41 -7.99
CA GLY A 60 16.74 -2.18 -7.57
C GLY A 60 16.05 -1.49 -6.38
N GLY A 61 14.71 -1.48 -6.37
CA GLY A 61 13.87 -0.99 -5.27
C GLY A 61 13.45 -2.05 -4.25
N ALA A 62 13.92 -3.30 -4.33
CA ALA A 62 13.36 -4.40 -3.53
C ALA A 62 13.52 -4.20 -2.02
N ILE A 63 14.71 -3.82 -1.53
CA ILE A 63 14.95 -3.60 -0.09
C ILE A 63 13.99 -2.54 0.49
N PRO A 64 13.93 -1.30 -0.04
CA PRO A 64 13.00 -0.32 0.51
C PRO A 64 11.54 -0.72 0.32
N TYR A 65 11.18 -1.46 -0.73
CA TYR A 65 9.83 -2.02 -0.89
C TYR A 65 9.48 -3.03 0.20
N VAL A 66 10.42 -3.93 0.53
CA VAL A 66 10.28 -4.90 1.62
C VAL A 66 10.14 -4.19 2.96
N THR A 67 11.01 -3.21 3.25
CA THR A 67 10.93 -2.39 4.46
C THR A 67 9.59 -1.66 4.57
N MET A 68 9.12 -1.06 3.47
CA MET A 68 7.84 -0.36 3.41
C MET A 68 6.68 -1.31 3.79
N ASN A 69 6.61 -2.50 3.20
CA ASN A 69 5.54 -3.46 3.50
C ASN A 69 5.62 -4.04 4.91
N PHE A 70 6.84 -4.28 5.41
CA PHE A 70 7.05 -4.67 6.80
C PHE A 70 6.50 -3.61 7.76
N LEU A 71 6.87 -2.35 7.56
CA LEU A 71 6.45 -1.23 8.40
C LEU A 71 4.95 -0.95 8.27
N ALA A 72 4.37 -1.09 7.08
CA ALA A 72 2.92 -0.94 6.88
C ALA A 72 2.13 -1.96 7.72
N ASN A 73 2.50 -3.24 7.67
CA ASN A 73 1.83 -4.29 8.44
C ASN A 73 2.06 -4.14 9.95
N LEU A 74 3.25 -3.68 10.35
CA LEU A 74 3.53 -3.36 11.74
C LEU A 74 2.68 -2.16 12.23
N SER A 75 2.53 -1.14 11.39
CA SER A 75 1.70 0.04 11.69
C SER A 75 0.23 -0.31 11.88
N PHE A 76 -0.25 -1.36 11.20
CA PHE A 76 -1.60 -1.87 11.37
C PHE A 76 -1.86 -2.31 12.81
N GLY A 77 -0.96 -3.14 13.36
CA GLY A 77 -1.07 -3.60 14.75
C GLY A 77 -0.98 -2.47 15.78
N PHE A 78 -0.13 -1.46 15.54
CA PHE A 78 -0.04 -0.29 16.42
C PHE A 78 -1.30 0.58 16.35
N SER A 79 -1.81 0.85 15.15
CA SER A 79 -2.98 1.70 14.95
C SER A 79 -4.25 1.10 15.55
N ASP A 80 -4.44 -0.22 15.44
CA ASP A 80 -5.63 -0.88 16.01
C ASP A 80 -5.67 -0.71 17.53
N ARG A 81 -4.51 -0.80 18.19
CA ARG A 81 -4.37 -0.62 19.64
C ARG A 81 -4.54 0.83 20.09
N ILE A 82 -3.96 1.78 19.37
CA ILE A 82 -4.17 3.21 19.68
C ILE A 82 -5.67 3.55 19.48
N SER A 83 -6.29 2.98 18.46
CA SER A 83 -7.71 3.16 18.18
C SER A 83 -8.61 2.62 19.30
N GLU A 84 -8.28 1.48 19.90
CA GLU A 84 -9.02 0.94 21.07
C GLU A 84 -8.96 1.89 22.28
N ILE A 85 -7.87 2.64 22.45
CA ILE A 85 -7.69 3.60 23.55
C ILE A 85 -8.42 4.92 23.26
N VAL A 86 -8.33 5.42 22.02
CA VAL A 86 -8.82 6.74 21.62
C VAL A 86 -10.32 6.74 21.28
N LEU A 87 -10.86 5.61 20.81
CA LEU A 87 -12.26 5.46 20.40
C LEU A 87 -12.92 4.30 21.15
N PRO A 88 -13.45 4.52 22.36
CA PRO A 88 -14.36 3.58 22.98
C PRO A 88 -15.53 3.23 22.03
N VAL A 89 -15.98 1.97 22.10
CA VAL A 89 -17.02 1.36 21.23
C VAL A 89 -18.36 2.13 21.21
N GLN A 90 -18.53 3.08 22.12
CA GLN A 90 -19.72 3.92 22.31
C GLN A 90 -19.94 4.94 21.17
N TYR A 91 -18.93 5.24 20.35
CA TYR A 91 -19.11 6.11 19.18
C TYR A 91 -19.84 5.39 18.04
N GLY A 92 -20.62 6.09 17.22
CA GLY A 92 -21.34 5.50 16.07
C GLY A 92 -20.43 4.84 15.03
N ILE A 93 -20.96 3.90 14.24
CA ILE A 93 -20.20 3.08 13.27
C ILE A 93 -19.37 3.95 12.34
N LEU A 94 -19.99 4.98 11.77
CA LEU A 94 -19.32 5.87 10.82
C LEU A 94 -18.16 6.65 11.46
N VAL A 95 -18.34 7.12 12.69
CA VAL A 95 -17.28 7.85 13.42
C VAL A 95 -16.11 6.92 13.70
N GLY A 96 -16.38 5.70 14.16
CA GLY A 96 -15.35 4.67 14.35
C GLY A 96 -14.57 4.39 13.06
N ILE A 97 -15.30 4.22 11.94
CA ILE A 97 -14.69 3.98 10.62
C ILE A 97 -13.75 5.12 10.21
N PHE A 98 -14.24 6.36 10.23
CA PHE A 98 -13.45 7.49 9.75
C PHE A 98 -12.22 7.74 10.63
N VAL A 99 -12.39 7.81 11.96
CA VAL A 99 -11.28 8.19 12.84
C VAL A 99 -10.18 7.11 12.83
N ARG A 100 -10.55 5.82 12.89
CA ARG A 100 -9.58 4.73 12.79
C ARG A 100 -8.86 4.73 11.44
N ALA A 101 -9.58 5.00 10.33
CA ALA A 101 -8.96 5.03 9.01
C ALA A 101 -8.00 6.22 8.81
N PHE A 102 -8.35 7.40 9.33
CA PHE A 102 -7.46 8.56 9.31
C PHE A 102 -6.23 8.37 10.21
N LEU A 103 -6.44 7.84 11.42
CA LEU A 103 -5.35 7.56 12.35
C LEU A 103 -4.41 6.47 11.81
N GLY A 104 -4.96 5.36 11.32
CA GLY A 104 -4.20 4.29 10.69
C GLY A 104 -3.45 4.76 9.46
N GLY A 105 -4.12 5.52 8.58
CA GLY A 105 -3.48 6.13 7.42
C GLY A 105 -2.33 7.07 7.81
N ALA A 106 -2.51 7.91 8.84
CA ALA A 106 -1.45 8.79 9.34
C ALA A 106 -0.25 8.02 9.89
N ILE A 107 -0.48 7.03 10.76
CA ILE A 107 0.58 6.20 11.34
C ILE A 107 1.30 5.44 10.22
N GLU A 108 0.58 4.77 9.33
CA GLU A 108 1.18 4.05 8.21
C GLU A 108 2.05 4.99 7.37
N THR A 109 1.52 6.14 6.95
CA THR A 109 2.29 7.10 6.15
C THR A 109 3.55 7.58 6.86
N LEU A 110 3.50 7.88 8.15
CA LEU A 110 4.70 8.30 8.90
C LEU A 110 5.79 7.23 8.89
N PHE A 111 5.40 5.96 8.97
CA PHE A 111 6.34 4.84 8.97
C PHE A 111 6.83 4.48 7.56
N THR A 112 5.97 4.61 6.54
CA THR A 112 6.26 4.10 5.18
C THR A 112 6.79 5.16 4.22
N ILE A 113 6.60 6.45 4.48
CA ILE A 113 6.88 7.48 3.47
C ILE A 113 8.35 7.55 3.05
N TYR A 114 9.28 7.38 4.00
CA TYR A 114 10.71 7.40 3.68
C TYR A 114 11.15 6.20 2.83
N PRO A 115 10.86 4.94 3.22
CA PRO A 115 11.18 3.80 2.35
C PRO A 115 10.42 3.85 1.02
N GLU A 116 9.19 4.36 0.99
CA GLU A 116 8.43 4.54 -0.24
C GLU A 116 9.11 5.49 -1.23
N VAL A 117 9.55 6.67 -0.78
CA VAL A 117 10.35 7.57 -1.63
C VAL A 117 11.58 6.86 -2.19
N ARG A 118 12.32 6.15 -1.33
CA ARG A 118 13.55 5.45 -1.73
C ARG A 118 13.27 4.35 -2.74
N GLU A 119 12.16 3.65 -2.58
CA GLU A 119 11.68 2.60 -3.47
C GLU A 119 11.34 3.16 -4.85
N ILE A 120 10.52 4.22 -4.92
CA ILE A 120 10.13 4.84 -6.18
C ILE A 120 11.34 5.42 -6.91
N VAL A 121 12.21 6.16 -6.21
CA VAL A 121 13.40 6.75 -6.82
C VAL A 121 14.33 5.68 -7.38
N ARG A 122 14.56 4.59 -6.65
CA ARG A 122 15.42 3.49 -7.12
C ARG A 122 14.82 2.76 -8.32
N ASN A 123 13.51 2.53 -8.32
CA ASN A 123 12.84 1.88 -9.44
C ASN A 123 12.78 2.78 -10.68
N LYS A 124 12.63 4.11 -10.52
CA LYS A 124 12.69 5.06 -11.63
C LYS A 124 14.07 5.15 -12.28
N GLY A 125 15.16 5.04 -11.51
CA GLY A 125 16.52 5.12 -12.02
C GLY A 125 16.74 6.42 -12.81
N ASP A 126 17.07 6.29 -14.10
CA ASP A 126 17.31 7.43 -15.01
C ASP A 126 16.07 8.34 -15.22
N LEU A 127 14.87 7.83 -14.92
CA LEU A 127 13.63 8.63 -14.98
C LEU A 127 13.45 9.54 -13.76
N ALA A 128 14.24 9.38 -12.70
CA ALA A 128 14.20 10.22 -11.51
C ALA A 128 14.96 11.54 -11.75
N VAL A 129 14.25 12.57 -12.20
CA VAL A 129 14.84 13.90 -12.48
C VAL A 129 14.95 14.77 -11.20
N GLY A 130 14.01 14.62 -10.28
CA GLY A 130 13.94 15.41 -9.04
C GLY A 130 14.64 14.77 -7.84
N LYS A 131 14.71 15.51 -6.72
CA LYS A 131 15.40 15.05 -5.48
C LYS A 131 14.63 14.00 -4.67
N GLY A 132 13.39 13.69 -5.03
CA GLY A 132 12.54 12.75 -4.30
C GLY A 132 12.29 13.20 -2.86
N ARG A 133 11.71 14.38 -2.66
CA ARG A 133 11.42 14.88 -1.31
C ARG A 133 10.20 14.19 -0.72
N VAL A 134 10.30 13.74 0.53
CA VAL A 134 9.17 13.19 1.31
C VAL A 134 7.96 14.12 1.30
N LEU A 135 8.20 15.43 1.45
CA LEU A 135 7.13 16.42 1.53
C LEU A 135 6.29 16.52 0.26
N SER A 136 6.84 16.18 -0.92
CA SER A 136 6.10 16.30 -2.19
C SER A 136 5.04 15.22 -2.36
N ILE A 137 5.17 14.10 -1.64
CA ILE A 137 4.23 12.97 -1.69
C ILE A 137 3.51 12.69 -0.37
N LEU A 138 3.87 13.38 0.71
CA LEU A 138 3.33 13.13 2.05
C LEU A 138 1.79 13.16 2.09
N PHE A 139 1.19 14.23 1.57
CA PHE A 139 -0.27 14.39 1.58
C PHE A 139 -1.01 13.38 0.68
N PRO A 140 -0.63 13.15 -0.59
CA PRO A 140 -1.28 12.11 -1.38
C PRO A 140 -1.06 10.69 -0.83
N ALA A 141 0.11 10.40 -0.24
CA ALA A 141 0.36 9.11 0.41
C ALA A 141 -0.53 8.92 1.65
N PHE A 142 -0.70 9.96 2.46
CA PHE A 142 -1.65 9.98 3.57
C PHE A 142 -3.07 9.68 3.11
N LEU A 143 -3.57 10.40 2.09
CA LEU A 143 -4.90 10.15 1.55
C LEU A 143 -5.04 8.72 1.01
N ARG A 144 -4.04 8.23 0.26
CA ARG A 144 -4.04 6.86 -0.28
C ARG A 144 -4.17 5.84 0.84
N ASN A 145 -3.34 5.98 1.88
CA ASN A 145 -3.31 5.05 3.00
C ASN A 145 -4.63 5.13 3.79
N SER A 146 -5.13 6.33 4.10
CA SER A 146 -6.44 6.49 4.76
C SER A 146 -7.59 5.86 3.98
N VAL A 147 -7.60 6.00 2.64
CA VAL A 147 -8.60 5.33 1.80
C VAL A 147 -8.45 3.82 1.86
N ALA A 148 -7.23 3.28 1.77
CA ALA A 148 -7.00 1.84 1.89
C ALA A 148 -7.45 1.30 3.27
N TRP A 149 -7.19 2.05 4.33
CA TRP A 149 -7.59 1.73 5.70
C TRP A 149 -9.11 1.66 5.89
N LEU A 150 -9.90 2.43 5.14
CA LEU A 150 -11.36 2.35 5.21
C LEU A 150 -11.88 0.92 4.96
N GLY A 151 -11.21 0.12 4.12
CA GLY A 151 -11.60 -1.26 3.89
C GLY A 151 -11.48 -2.13 5.14
N ALA A 152 -10.29 -2.11 5.76
CA ALA A 152 -10.02 -2.87 6.99
C ALA A 152 -10.92 -2.38 8.14
N THR A 153 -10.99 -1.09 8.36
CA THR A 153 -11.77 -0.52 9.47
C THR A 153 -13.27 -0.72 9.30
N SER A 154 -13.81 -0.55 8.08
CA SER A 154 -15.23 -0.81 7.81
C SER A 154 -15.56 -2.27 8.09
N SER A 155 -14.69 -3.20 7.65
CA SER A 155 -14.89 -4.62 7.92
C SER A 155 -14.87 -4.93 9.43
N TYR A 156 -13.96 -4.31 10.19
CA TYR A 156 -13.86 -4.50 11.63
C TYR A 156 -15.08 -3.96 12.38
N GLU A 157 -15.49 -2.71 12.11
CA GLU A 157 -16.61 -2.06 12.79
C GLU A 157 -17.94 -2.76 12.48
N ILE A 158 -18.17 -3.13 11.21
CA ILE A 158 -19.37 -3.88 10.80
C ILE A 158 -19.37 -5.26 11.46
N SER A 159 -18.26 -5.99 11.40
CA SER A 159 -18.17 -7.35 11.94
C SER A 159 -18.36 -7.39 13.46
N THR A 160 -17.76 -6.43 14.16
CA THR A 160 -17.82 -6.36 15.63
C THR A 160 -19.22 -5.99 16.11
N ARG A 161 -19.89 -5.04 15.45
CA ARG A 161 -21.21 -4.56 15.91
C ARG A 161 -22.39 -5.41 15.43
N LEU A 162 -22.24 -6.11 14.31
CA LEU A 162 -23.24 -7.06 13.83
C LEU A 162 -22.97 -8.51 14.27
N PHE A 163 -21.95 -8.73 15.12
CA PHE A 163 -21.55 -10.04 15.63
C PHE A 163 -21.43 -11.10 14.52
N LEU A 164 -20.77 -10.73 13.43
CA LEU A 164 -20.59 -11.63 12.29
C LEU A 164 -19.71 -12.82 12.66
N SER A 165 -20.02 -14.00 12.12
CA SER A 165 -19.14 -15.16 12.22
C SER A 165 -17.82 -14.89 11.52
N LEU A 166 -16.74 -15.54 11.96
CA LEU A 166 -15.39 -15.33 11.42
C LEU A 166 -15.34 -15.41 9.89
N ASP A 167 -16.00 -16.40 9.28
CA ASP A 167 -16.00 -16.59 7.82
C ASP A 167 -16.65 -15.41 7.09
N LYS A 168 -17.75 -14.87 7.66
CA LYS A 168 -18.43 -13.69 7.13
C LYS A 168 -17.55 -12.44 7.29
N SER A 169 -16.88 -12.31 8.42
CA SER A 169 -15.95 -11.20 8.69
C SER A 169 -14.77 -11.23 7.73
N LEU A 170 -14.15 -12.41 7.51
CA LEU A 170 -13.07 -12.60 6.55
C LEU A 170 -13.52 -12.26 5.13
N PHE A 171 -14.66 -12.79 4.69
CA PHE A 171 -15.21 -12.49 3.37
C PHE A 171 -15.46 -10.98 3.20
N LEU A 172 -16.06 -10.33 4.20
CA LEU A 172 -16.31 -8.89 4.19
C LEU A 172 -14.99 -8.09 4.11
N SER A 173 -13.97 -8.47 4.87
CA SER A 173 -12.64 -7.85 4.83
C SER A 173 -11.98 -7.98 3.46
N VAL A 174 -12.10 -9.14 2.79
CA VAL A 174 -11.59 -9.33 1.43
C VAL A 174 -12.31 -8.40 0.43
N VAL A 175 -13.64 -8.37 0.46
CA VAL A 175 -14.44 -7.55 -0.45
C VAL A 175 -14.15 -6.06 -0.26
N LEU A 176 -14.22 -5.57 0.99
CA LEU A 176 -13.98 -4.15 1.28
C LEU A 176 -12.51 -3.78 1.04
N GLY A 177 -11.56 -4.67 1.34
CA GLY A 177 -10.15 -4.47 1.02
C GLY A 177 -9.89 -4.29 -0.47
N LEU A 178 -10.54 -5.09 -1.32
CA LEU A 178 -10.45 -4.95 -2.78
C LEU A 178 -11.09 -3.63 -3.26
N VAL A 179 -12.29 -3.30 -2.78
CA VAL A 179 -13.00 -2.07 -3.16
C VAL A 179 -12.18 -0.83 -2.82
N PHE A 180 -11.75 -0.69 -1.57
CA PHE A 180 -10.97 0.47 -1.14
C PHE A 180 -9.54 0.45 -1.69
N GLY A 181 -8.99 -0.75 -1.93
CA GLY A 181 -7.74 -0.91 -2.66
C GLY A 181 -7.79 -0.33 -4.07
N VAL A 182 -8.87 -0.59 -4.81
CA VAL A 182 -9.09 -0.02 -6.16
C VAL A 182 -9.33 1.49 -6.10
N ILE A 183 -10.13 1.97 -5.14
CA ILE A 183 -10.40 3.41 -4.96
C ILE A 183 -9.10 4.18 -4.62
N SER A 184 -8.13 3.53 -3.98
CA SER A 184 -6.83 4.16 -3.66
C SER A 184 -5.88 4.31 -4.87
N ILE A 185 -6.12 3.64 -6.00
CA ILE A 185 -5.20 3.60 -7.15
C ILE A 185 -4.88 4.99 -7.72
N PRO A 186 -5.86 5.89 -7.95
CA PRO A 186 -5.57 7.24 -8.45
C PRO A 186 -4.58 8.00 -7.56
N LEU A 187 -4.65 7.83 -6.24
CA LEU A 187 -3.75 8.46 -5.29
C LEU A 187 -2.35 7.83 -5.35
N ASP A 188 -2.26 6.51 -5.56
CA ASP A 188 -0.99 5.81 -5.80
C ASP A 188 -0.28 6.34 -7.05
N VAL A 189 -1.00 6.53 -8.15
CA VAL A 189 -0.44 7.14 -9.38
C VAL A 189 0.10 8.53 -9.09
N LEU A 190 -0.65 9.36 -8.36
CA LEU A 190 -0.22 10.72 -8.01
C LEU A 190 1.03 10.72 -7.12
N VAL A 191 1.16 9.77 -6.19
CA VAL A 191 2.37 9.59 -5.38
C VAL A 191 3.55 9.25 -6.29
N THR A 192 3.42 8.25 -7.15
CA THR A 192 4.50 7.81 -8.04
C THR A 192 4.93 8.91 -9.00
N GLN A 193 3.99 9.59 -9.64
CA GLN A 193 4.29 10.67 -10.60
C GLN A 193 4.83 11.93 -9.94
N ASN A 194 4.45 12.24 -8.70
CA ASN A 194 5.05 13.36 -7.96
C ASN A 194 6.45 13.04 -7.45
N CYS A 195 6.73 11.79 -7.10
CA CYS A 195 8.01 11.41 -6.53
C CYS A 195 9.13 11.56 -7.56
N ALA A 196 10.14 12.37 -7.25
CA ALA A 196 11.26 12.69 -8.14
C ALA A 196 10.86 13.21 -9.54
N ALA A 197 9.70 13.87 -9.63
CA ALA A 197 9.33 14.62 -10.82
C ALA A 197 10.29 15.78 -11.09
N ARG A 198 10.39 16.19 -12.36
CA ARG A 198 11.13 17.41 -12.77
C ARG A 198 10.62 18.66 -12.06
N GLU A 199 9.30 18.76 -11.91
CA GLU A 199 8.64 19.82 -11.15
C GLU A 199 7.83 19.23 -10.00
N GLU A 200 8.14 19.65 -8.78
CA GLU A 200 7.37 19.31 -7.58
C GLU A 200 6.10 20.18 -7.54
N LEU A 201 4.99 19.63 -8.04
CA LEU A 201 3.71 20.32 -8.07
C LEU A 201 2.89 19.99 -6.81
N PRO A 202 2.12 20.96 -6.27
CA PRO A 202 1.07 20.67 -5.29
C PRO A 202 0.08 19.63 -5.83
N LEU A 203 -0.51 18.82 -4.94
CA LEU A 203 -1.42 17.73 -5.31
C LEU A 203 -2.53 18.18 -6.29
N LEU A 204 -3.19 19.30 -5.99
CA LEU A 204 -4.27 19.83 -6.83
C LEU A 204 -3.79 20.14 -8.25
N ARG A 205 -2.61 20.75 -8.40
CA ARG A 205 -2.04 21.05 -9.72
C ARG A 205 -1.67 19.77 -10.47
N ARG A 206 -1.15 18.75 -9.78
CA ARG A 206 -0.87 17.45 -10.41
C ARG A 206 -2.15 16.76 -10.87
N VAL A 207 -3.21 16.75 -10.05
CA VAL A 207 -4.53 16.20 -10.42
C VAL A 207 -5.06 16.88 -11.67
N LEU A 208 -5.03 18.21 -11.71
CA LEU A 208 -5.47 18.98 -12.88
C LEU A 208 -4.66 18.60 -14.13
N LEU A 209 -3.33 18.52 -14.01
CA LEU A 209 -2.44 18.14 -15.12
C LEU A 209 -2.77 16.75 -15.68
N VAL A 210 -2.95 15.76 -14.81
CA VAL A 210 -3.30 14.39 -15.22
C VAL A 210 -4.69 14.35 -15.85
N ALA A 211 -5.66 15.07 -15.27
CA ALA A 211 -7.02 15.14 -15.78
C ALA A 211 -7.11 15.84 -17.16
N THR A 212 -6.30 16.86 -17.41
CA THR A 212 -6.24 17.56 -18.71
C THR A 212 -5.63 16.71 -19.82
N ASP A 213 -4.75 15.78 -19.46
CA ASP A 213 -4.04 14.93 -20.42
C ASP A 213 -4.87 13.69 -20.78
N SER A 214 -5.26 12.89 -19.78
CA SER A 214 -6.27 11.84 -19.93
C SER A 214 -6.69 11.28 -18.56
N SER A 215 -8.00 11.15 -18.32
CA SER A 215 -8.53 10.52 -17.11
C SER A 215 -8.11 9.06 -16.94
N SER A 216 -7.78 8.36 -18.03
CA SER A 216 -7.28 6.97 -17.97
C SER A 216 -5.90 6.87 -17.31
N LYS A 217 -5.13 7.97 -17.22
CA LYS A 217 -3.82 7.99 -16.59
C LYS A 217 -3.88 7.72 -15.09
N PHE A 218 -4.99 8.05 -14.42
CA PHE A 218 -5.21 7.71 -13.00
C PHE A 218 -5.30 6.21 -12.72
N PHE A 219 -5.48 5.38 -13.75
CA PHE A 219 -5.59 3.93 -13.63
C PHE A 219 -4.38 3.19 -14.20
N LEU A 220 -3.28 3.90 -14.49
CA LEU A 220 -2.03 3.24 -14.87
C LEU A 220 -1.50 2.39 -13.71
N GLY A 221 -1.07 1.17 -14.03
CA GLY A 221 -0.60 0.23 -13.00
C GLY A 221 -1.70 -0.58 -12.32
N SER A 222 -2.99 -0.33 -12.61
CA SER A 222 -4.11 -0.96 -11.90
C SER A 222 -4.07 -2.49 -11.92
N THR A 223 -3.71 -3.11 -13.05
CA THR A 223 -3.64 -4.57 -13.17
C THR A 223 -2.66 -5.17 -12.16
N ILE A 224 -1.44 -4.62 -12.09
CA ILE A 224 -0.45 -5.08 -11.12
C ILE A 224 -0.89 -4.75 -9.70
N ARG A 225 -1.49 -3.59 -9.46
CA ARG A 225 -1.95 -3.22 -8.12
C ARG A 225 -3.05 -4.15 -7.61
N ILE A 226 -4.02 -4.52 -8.44
CA ILE A 226 -5.07 -5.49 -8.10
C ILE A 226 -4.46 -6.87 -7.82
N LEU A 227 -3.49 -7.29 -8.62
CA LEU A 227 -2.76 -8.54 -8.38
C LEU A 227 -2.01 -8.52 -7.04
N GLN A 228 -1.30 -7.43 -6.75
CA GLN A 228 -0.60 -7.24 -5.47
C GLN A 228 -1.57 -7.29 -4.29
N ILE A 229 -2.69 -6.56 -4.36
CA ILE A 229 -3.73 -6.59 -3.32
C ILE A 229 -4.21 -8.03 -3.12
N SER A 230 -4.54 -8.73 -4.19
CA SER A 230 -5.02 -10.13 -4.14
C SER A 230 -4.01 -11.07 -3.48
N ILE A 231 -2.72 -10.94 -3.83
CA ILE A 231 -1.62 -11.73 -3.25
C ILE A 231 -1.50 -11.44 -1.75
N TYR A 232 -1.44 -10.16 -1.36
CA TYR A 232 -1.34 -9.80 0.06
C TYR A 232 -2.55 -10.26 0.85
N THR A 233 -3.75 -10.14 0.29
CA THR A 233 -4.98 -10.65 0.92
C THR A 233 -4.91 -12.17 1.12
N ALA A 234 -4.48 -12.94 0.10
CA ALA A 234 -4.31 -14.40 0.23
C ALA A 234 -3.29 -14.77 1.32
N VAL A 235 -2.19 -14.02 1.40
CA VAL A 235 -1.14 -14.19 2.42
C VAL A 235 -1.67 -13.88 3.81
N THR A 236 -2.42 -12.79 3.98
CA THR A 236 -3.03 -12.43 5.26
C THR A 236 -3.98 -13.53 5.73
N VAL A 237 -4.89 -13.98 4.85
CA VAL A 237 -5.84 -15.06 5.17
C VAL A 237 -5.10 -16.35 5.54
N SER A 238 -4.07 -16.73 4.76
CA SER A 238 -3.25 -17.92 5.03
C SER A 238 -2.51 -17.81 6.37
N THR A 239 -1.91 -16.66 6.66
CA THR A 239 -1.24 -16.38 7.94
C THR A 239 -2.21 -16.49 9.10
N THR A 240 -3.45 -16.00 8.97
CA THR A 240 -4.49 -16.16 9.99
C THR A 240 -4.79 -17.63 10.28
N PHE A 241 -4.94 -18.46 9.25
CA PHE A 241 -5.17 -19.91 9.44
C PHE A 241 -3.96 -20.61 10.08
N ILE A 242 -2.75 -20.24 9.69
CA ILE A 242 -1.51 -20.79 10.26
C ILE A 242 -1.41 -20.46 11.75
N LEU A 243 -1.57 -19.19 12.13
CA LEU A 243 -1.53 -18.77 13.54
C LEU A 243 -2.55 -19.52 14.38
N ARG A 244 -3.77 -19.68 13.84
CA ARG A 244 -4.85 -20.41 14.50
C ARG A 244 -4.55 -21.89 14.67
N TYR A 245 -3.95 -22.53 13.67
CA TYR A 245 -3.50 -23.93 13.76
C TYR A 245 -2.47 -24.12 14.90
N PHE A 246 -1.61 -23.14 15.11
CA PHE A 246 -0.62 -23.14 16.18
C PHE A 246 -1.14 -22.63 17.54
N GLY A 247 -2.43 -22.26 17.64
CA GLY A 247 -3.04 -21.79 18.89
C GLY A 247 -2.56 -20.41 19.36
N ILE A 248 -2.07 -19.58 18.43
CA ILE A 248 -1.65 -18.18 18.65
C ILE A 248 -2.76 -17.25 18.17
#